data_AF-A0A1H3X494-F1
#
_entry.id   AF-A0A1H3X494-F1
#
_cell.length_a   1.000
_cell.length_b   1.000
_cell.length_c   1.000
_cell.angle_alpha   90.00
_cell.angle_beta   90.00
_cell.angle_gamma   90.00
#
_symmetry.space_group_name_H-M   'P 1'
#
loop_
_entity.id
_entity.type
_entity.pdbx_description
1 polymer ?
#
loop_
_entity_poly.entity_id
_entity_poly.type
_entity_poly.pdbx_seq_one_letter_code
_entity_poly.pdbx_strand_id
1 'polypeptide(L)'
;MKAIILALLILFSISTSAQTCDEFIELIKSKNTGTTYTSYTSTSISKVTFYEVKSTNGNLYFAVVCFNRKYSMSCDEYIYQVASDTKLKYSSHYLVSAGKAYWKYIAPYKDNLNCGPS
;
A
#
# COMPACT_ATOMS: atom_id res chain seq x y z
N MET A 1 -38.41 -12.09 17.93
CA MET A 1 -37.23 -11.53 18.64
C MET A 1 -35.94 -12.29 18.36
N LYS A 2 -35.88 -13.63 18.51
CA LYS A 2 -34.66 -14.42 18.20
C LYS A 2 -34.17 -14.33 16.74
N ALA A 3 -35.09 -14.24 15.78
CA ALA A 3 -34.76 -14.10 14.35
C ALA A 3 -34.12 -12.74 14.01
N ILE A 4 -34.43 -11.67 14.76
CA ILE A 4 -33.86 -10.33 14.53
C ILE A 4 -32.41 -10.28 15.00
N ILE A 5 -32.09 -10.97 16.10
CA ILE A 5 -30.71 -11.07 16.63
C ILE A 5 -29.83 -11.88 15.67
N LEU A 6 -30.37 -12.94 15.05
CA LEU A 6 -29.64 -13.73 14.04
C LEU A 6 -29.38 -12.91 12.76
N ALA A 7 -30.33 -12.09 12.32
CA ALA A 7 -30.16 -11.23 11.14
C ALA A 7 -29.10 -10.13 11.38
N LEU A 8 -28.96 -9.62 12.61
CA LEU A 8 -27.98 -8.61 12.97
C LEU A 8 -26.53 -9.16 13.00
N LEU A 9 -26.35 -10.44 13.32
CA LEU A 9 -25.05 -11.13 13.33
C LEU A 9 -24.51 -11.40 11.92
N ILE A 10 -25.40 -11.66 10.94
CA ILE A 10 -25.01 -11.93 9.55
C ILE A 10 -24.54 -10.65 8.82
N LEU A 11 -25.00 -9.48 9.26
CA LEU A 11 -24.56 -8.18 8.73
C LEU A 11 -23.15 -7.77 9.20
N PHE A 12 -22.60 -8.43 10.22
CA PHE A 12 -21.29 -8.09 10.79
C PHE A 12 -20.12 -8.81 10.12
N SER A 13 -20.37 -9.72 9.16
CA SER A 13 -19.34 -10.54 8.51
C SER A 13 -18.76 -9.96 7.22
N ILE A 14 -19.16 -8.74 6.85
CA ILE A 14 -18.66 -8.10 5.63
C ILE A 14 -17.34 -7.38 5.97
N SER A 15 -16.27 -8.15 6.14
CA SER A 15 -14.91 -7.59 6.18
C SER A 15 -14.65 -6.91 4.84
N THR A 16 -14.63 -5.58 4.82
CA THR A 16 -14.33 -4.84 3.61
C THR A 16 -12.84 -4.98 3.28
N SER A 17 -12.48 -5.03 2.00
CA SER A 17 -11.08 -5.21 1.57
C SER A 17 -10.13 -4.17 2.19
N ALA A 18 -10.62 -2.96 2.47
CA ALA A 18 -9.86 -1.90 3.14
C ALA A 18 -9.35 -2.32 4.53
N GLN A 19 -10.20 -2.94 5.36
CA GLN A 19 -9.80 -3.38 6.70
C GLN A 19 -8.67 -4.41 6.65
N THR A 20 -8.69 -5.30 5.66
CA THR A 20 -7.64 -6.30 5.47
C THR A 20 -6.33 -5.74 4.90
N CYS A 21 -6.39 -4.64 4.13
CA CYS A 21 -5.20 -3.99 3.57
C CYS A 21 -4.38 -3.26 4.65
N ASP A 22 -5.06 -2.61 5.60
CA ASP A 22 -4.40 -1.92 6.71
C ASP A 22 -3.68 -2.92 7.63
N GLU A 23 -4.36 -4.00 8.01
CA GLU A 23 -3.76 -5.09 8.79
C GLU A 23 -2.54 -5.70 8.06
N PHE A 24 -2.61 -5.81 6.73
CA PHE A 24 -1.50 -6.34 5.93
C PHE A 24 -0.31 -5.38 5.87
N ILE A 25 -0.56 -4.06 5.79
CA ILE A 25 0.47 -3.03 5.89
C ILE A 25 1.17 -3.10 7.25
N GLU A 26 0.40 -3.19 8.33
CA GLU A 26 0.95 -3.30 9.69
C GLU A 26 1.80 -4.58 9.86
N LEU A 27 1.32 -5.71 9.33
CA LEU A 27 2.04 -6.97 9.37
C LEU A 27 3.39 -6.87 8.66
N ILE A 28 3.44 -6.29 7.46
CA ILE A 28 4.69 -6.15 6.69
C ILE A 28 5.66 -5.19 7.39
N LYS A 29 5.14 -4.06 7.92
CA LYS A 29 5.93 -3.09 8.70
C LYS A 29 6.55 -3.69 9.95
N SER A 30 5.82 -4.57 10.66
CA SER A 30 6.32 -5.21 11.88
C SER A 30 7.43 -6.23 11.62
N LYS A 31 7.44 -6.85 10.42
CA LYS A 31 8.37 -7.94 10.10
C LYS A 31 9.64 -7.48 9.39
N ASN A 32 9.68 -6.30 8.77
CA ASN A 32 10.79 -5.89 7.91
C ASN A 32 11.14 -4.39 8.01
N THR A 33 12.42 -4.09 8.00
CA THR A 33 12.93 -2.72 7.84
C THR A 33 12.90 -2.34 6.36
N GLY A 34 11.87 -1.59 5.95
CA GLY A 34 11.70 -1.15 4.56
C GLY A 34 12.66 -0.02 4.14
N THR A 35 12.84 0.16 2.84
CA THR A 35 13.59 1.30 2.26
C THR A 35 12.64 2.40 1.86
N THR A 36 12.76 3.59 2.46
CA THR A 36 11.83 4.72 2.25
C THR A 36 12.43 5.78 1.33
N TYR A 37 11.62 6.25 0.38
CA TYR A 37 11.91 7.36 -0.51
C TYR A 37 10.89 8.47 -0.29
N THR A 38 11.31 9.54 0.39
CA THR A 38 10.47 10.69 0.72
C THR A 38 10.52 11.73 -0.39
N SER A 39 9.36 12.24 -0.78
CA SER A 39 9.21 13.34 -1.73
C SER A 39 8.64 14.56 -1.03
N TYR A 40 9.46 15.61 -0.92
CA TYR A 40 9.09 16.87 -0.25
C TYR A 40 8.34 17.84 -1.17
N THR A 41 8.46 17.66 -2.48
CA THR A 41 7.94 18.58 -3.50
C THR A 41 6.68 18.06 -4.20
N SER A 42 6.39 16.77 -4.06
CA SER A 42 5.24 16.13 -4.69
C SER A 42 3.97 16.46 -3.94
N THR A 43 2.97 16.96 -4.66
CA THR A 43 1.64 17.29 -4.10
C THR A 43 0.77 16.06 -3.88
N SER A 44 1.00 14.96 -4.61
CA SER A 44 0.15 13.76 -4.54
C SER A 44 0.71 12.64 -3.65
N ILE A 45 2.03 12.52 -3.57
CA ILE A 45 2.72 11.42 -2.85
C ILE A 45 3.79 12.02 -1.95
N SER A 46 3.76 11.71 -0.65
CA SER A 46 4.79 12.15 0.31
C SER A 46 5.94 11.16 0.43
N LYS A 47 5.67 9.85 0.38
CA LYS A 47 6.73 8.84 0.42
C LYS A 47 6.28 7.51 -0.16
N VAL A 48 7.26 6.70 -0.54
CA VAL A 48 7.07 5.29 -0.87
C VAL A 48 8.07 4.47 -0.07
N THR A 49 7.61 3.42 0.61
CA THR A 49 8.48 2.48 1.32
C THR A 49 8.40 1.11 0.67
N PHE A 50 9.56 0.56 0.30
CA PHE A 50 9.68 -0.78 -0.28
C PHE A 50 10.07 -1.80 0.78
N TYR A 51 9.39 -2.95 0.77
CA TYR A 51 9.66 -4.08 1.65
C TYR A 51 9.98 -5.32 0.83
N GLU A 52 10.90 -6.14 1.36
CA GLU A 52 11.24 -7.43 0.81
C GLU A 52 10.96 -8.49 1.88
N VAL A 53 10.07 -9.42 1.57
CA VAL A 53 9.64 -10.48 2.49
C VAL A 53 10.15 -11.81 1.94
N LYS A 54 10.99 -12.49 2.70
CA LYS A 54 11.43 -13.85 2.35
C LYS A 54 10.29 -14.84 2.56
N SER A 55 9.97 -15.62 1.54
CA SER A 55 9.02 -16.74 1.57
C SER A 55 9.71 -18.03 1.15
N THR A 56 9.05 -19.17 1.36
CA THR A 56 9.56 -20.50 0.96
C THR A 56 9.75 -20.61 -0.56
N ASN A 57 8.97 -19.85 -1.34
CA ASN A 57 9.00 -19.87 -2.81
C ASN A 57 9.81 -18.71 -3.43
N GLY A 58 10.63 -18.02 -2.62
CA GLY A 58 11.41 -16.87 -3.04
C GLY A 58 11.01 -15.58 -2.32
N ASN A 59 11.53 -14.45 -2.81
CA ASN A 59 11.31 -13.14 -2.19
C ASN A 59 10.07 -12.47 -2.79
N LEU A 60 9.21 -11.95 -1.92
CA LEU A 60 8.06 -11.13 -2.28
C LEU A 60 8.40 -9.66 -2.06
N TYR A 61 8.01 -8.81 -3.00
CA TYR A 61 8.33 -7.39 -2.97
C TYR A 61 7.06 -6.56 -2.86
N PHE A 62 7.05 -5.63 -1.92
CA PHE A 62 5.91 -4.77 -1.65
C PHE A 62 6.31 -3.31 -1.69
N ALA A 63 5.40 -2.46 -2.16
CA ALA A 63 5.50 -1.01 -2.06
C ALA A 63 4.32 -0.50 -1.24
N VAL A 64 4.60 0.26 -0.17
CA VAL A 64 3.60 1.03 0.57
C VAL A 64 3.72 2.49 0.12
N VAL A 65 2.68 3.01 -0.51
CA VAL A 65 2.61 4.36 -1.07
C VAL A 65 1.77 5.23 -0.15
N CYS A 66 2.33 6.35 0.27
CA CYS A 66 1.72 7.31 1.18
C CYS A 66 1.27 8.53 0.36
N PHE A 67 -0.04 8.62 0.11
CA PHE A 67 -0.66 9.71 -0.65
C PHE A 67 -1.03 10.87 0.25
N ASN A 68 -0.68 12.08 -0.18
CA ASN A 68 -0.93 13.27 0.62
C ASN A 68 -2.43 13.50 0.80
N ARG A 69 -2.85 13.69 2.05
CA ARG A 69 -4.19 14.17 2.35
C ARG A 69 -4.23 15.69 2.26
N LYS A 70 -5.29 16.22 1.68
CA LYS A 70 -5.52 17.66 1.65
C LYS A 70 -5.66 18.17 3.09
N TYR A 71 -4.84 19.16 3.47
CA TYR A 71 -4.87 19.82 4.79
C TYR A 71 -4.44 18.96 6.00
N SER A 72 -3.73 17.84 5.80
CA SER A 72 -3.20 17.02 6.90
C SER A 72 -1.71 16.78 6.76
N MET A 73 -1.02 16.63 7.90
CA MET A 73 0.36 16.11 7.95
C MET A 73 0.40 14.57 7.83
N SER A 74 -0.76 13.92 7.85
CA SER A 74 -0.90 12.48 7.62
C SER A 74 -1.12 12.15 6.13
N CYS A 75 -0.98 10.88 5.78
CA CYS A 75 -1.23 10.38 4.44
C CYS A 75 -2.13 9.13 4.48
N ASP A 76 -2.73 8.82 3.35
CA ASP A 76 -3.36 7.52 3.11
C ASP A 76 -2.31 6.55 2.58
N GLU A 77 -2.15 5.41 3.25
CA GLU A 77 -1.22 4.38 2.86
C GLU A 77 -1.92 3.29 2.06
N TYR A 78 -1.31 2.87 0.96
CA TYR A 78 -1.80 1.80 0.11
C TYR A 78 -0.67 0.84 -0.22
N ILE A 79 -0.97 -0.45 -0.25
CA ILE A 79 0.02 -1.50 -0.49
C ILE A 79 -0.14 -2.14 -1.86
N TYR A 80 1.00 -2.38 -2.50
CA TYR A 80 1.11 -3.00 -3.81
C TYR A 80 2.11 -4.14 -3.73
N GLN A 81 1.77 -5.31 -4.29
CA GLN A 81 2.74 -6.35 -4.58
C GLN A 81 3.37 -6.07 -5.94
N VAL A 82 4.67 -5.82 -5.97
CA VAL A 82 5.40 -5.31 -7.14
C VAL A 82 6.49 -6.28 -7.60
N ALA A 83 7.04 -6.07 -8.79
CA ALA A 83 8.20 -6.84 -9.25
C ALA A 83 9.48 -6.43 -8.51
N SER A 84 10.46 -7.34 -8.48
CA SER A 84 11.77 -7.19 -7.81
C SER A 84 12.56 -5.94 -8.23
N ASP A 85 12.42 -5.52 -9.50
CA ASP A 85 13.15 -4.38 -10.06
C ASP A 85 12.44 -3.02 -9.86
N THR A 86 11.22 -3.03 -9.33
CA THR A 86 10.38 -1.83 -9.18
C THR A 86 11.02 -0.79 -8.26
N LYS A 87 11.67 -1.23 -7.17
CA LYS A 87 12.39 -0.36 -6.24
C LYS A 87 13.47 0.45 -6.97
N LEU A 88 14.29 -0.23 -7.78
CA LEU A 88 15.37 0.40 -8.53
C LEU A 88 14.80 1.41 -9.53
N LYS A 89 13.83 1.00 -10.35
CA LYS A 89 13.16 1.87 -11.34
C LYS A 89 12.55 3.12 -10.72
N TYR A 90 11.83 2.97 -9.59
CA TYR A 90 11.24 4.10 -8.87
C TYR A 90 12.32 5.03 -8.29
N SER A 91 13.33 4.47 -7.63
CA SER A 91 14.41 5.24 -6.98
C SER A 91 15.20 6.13 -7.95
N SER A 92 15.31 5.72 -9.23
CA SER A 92 15.97 6.54 -10.25
C SER A 92 15.14 7.73 -10.76
N HIS A 93 13.82 7.77 -10.50
CA HIS A 93 12.91 8.76 -11.09
C HIS A 93 12.14 9.60 -10.06
N TYR A 94 12.05 9.16 -8.80
CA TYR A 94 11.18 9.80 -7.79
C TYR A 94 11.58 11.23 -7.45
N LEU A 95 12.87 11.59 -7.53
CA LEU A 95 13.36 12.95 -7.28
C LEU A 95 12.86 13.95 -8.33
N VAL A 96 12.67 13.49 -9.58
CA VAL A 96 12.11 14.34 -10.65
C VAL A 96 10.61 14.53 -10.42
N SER A 97 9.89 13.45 -10.13
CA SER A 97 8.48 13.49 -9.74
C SER A 97 8.05 12.14 -9.16
N ALA A 98 7.75 12.11 -7.87
CA ALA A 98 7.25 10.92 -7.20
C ALA A 98 5.90 10.46 -7.80
N GLY A 99 5.01 11.40 -8.14
CA GLY A 99 3.75 11.09 -8.83
C GLY A 99 3.96 10.40 -10.18
N LYS A 100 4.84 10.92 -11.04
CA LYS A 100 5.13 10.28 -12.34
C LYS A 100 5.81 8.92 -12.18
N ALA A 101 6.75 8.81 -11.23
CA ALA A 101 7.41 7.54 -10.93
C ALA A 101 6.42 6.48 -10.42
N TYR A 102 5.47 6.88 -9.56
CA TYR A 102 4.38 6.00 -9.09
C TYR A 102 3.52 5.51 -10.26
N TRP A 103 3.00 6.42 -11.09
CA TRP A 103 2.13 6.05 -12.21
C TRP A 103 2.80 5.09 -13.20
N LYS A 104 4.11 5.25 -13.40
CA LYS A 104 4.86 4.42 -14.35
C LYS A 104 5.26 3.06 -13.79
N TYR A 105 5.62 2.98 -12.51
CA TYR A 105 6.31 1.81 -11.95
C TYR A 105 5.53 1.07 -10.86
N ILE A 106 4.58 1.71 -10.17
CA ILE A 106 3.84 1.09 -9.05
C ILE A 106 2.36 0.92 -9.40
N ALA A 107 1.72 1.95 -9.95
CA ALA A 107 0.29 1.93 -10.31
C ALA A 107 -0.14 0.75 -11.21
N PRO A 108 0.69 0.24 -12.15
CA PRO A 108 0.33 -0.94 -12.95
C PRO A 108 0.06 -2.21 -12.13
N TYR A 109 0.48 -2.26 -10.86
CA TYR A 109 0.27 -3.40 -9.97
C TYR A 109 -0.98 -3.27 -9.08
N LYS A 110 -1.85 -2.28 -9.32
CA LYS A 110 -3.02 -1.99 -8.46
C LYS A 110 -3.94 -3.21 -8.24
N ASP A 111 -4.06 -4.08 -9.25
CA ASP A 111 -5.00 -5.20 -9.25
C ASP A 111 -4.42 -6.46 -8.60
N ASN A 112 -3.13 -6.47 -8.27
CA ASN A 112 -2.48 -7.65 -7.66
C ASN A 112 -3.01 -7.96 -6.26
N LEU A 113 -3.25 -6.91 -5.46
CA LEU A 113 -3.78 -7.03 -4.10
C LEU A 113 -5.18 -6.42 -3.94
N ASN A 114 -5.63 -5.62 -4.92
CA ASN A 114 -6.85 -4.80 -4.81
C ASN A 114 -6.86 -3.89 -3.56
N CYS A 115 -5.67 -3.49 -3.11
CA CYS A 115 -5.43 -2.57 -1.99
C CYS A 115 -5.02 -1.16 -2.45
N GLY A 116 -5.19 -0.85 -3.74
CA GLY A 116 -4.97 0.49 -4.27
C GLY A 116 -6.14 1.43 -3.98
N PRO A 117 -5.96 2.75 -4.13
CA PRO A 117 -7.04 3.71 -4.06
C PRO A 117 -8.07 3.42 -5.15
N SER A 118 -9.35 3.57 -4.81
CA SER A 118 -10.52 3.35 -5.68
C SER A 118 -10.76 4.52 -6.63
#